data_AF-A0A4Q5YFG3-F1
#
_entry.id   AF-A0A4Q5YFG3-F1
#
_cell.length_a   1.000
_cell.length_b   1.000
_cell.length_c   1.000
_cell.angle_alpha   90.00
_cell.angle_beta   90.00
_cell.angle_gamma   90.00
#
_symmetry.space_group_name_H-M   'P 1'
#
loop_
_entity.id
_entity.type
_entity.pdbx_description
1 polymer ?
#
loop_
_entity_poly.entity_id
_entity_poly.type
_entity_poly.pdbx_seq_one_letter_code
_entity_poly.pdbx_strand_id
1 'polypeptide(L)'
;MLLFLAAAASALALAFGWRTKLASFLSWILILSLHNRNPFVLQGGDDLLRIMLFYGMFLPWGKRWSADAGNRAATRQLSGPETYTGAAGAGYILLIFSVYFFSALMKTGSDWTTDYSALYYAVSLDQIALPLGKLLYPHYELLRVLTFITWWAELLLPILLLLPTKSYLPRLVFIVGMALLHLGISASLYVGLFFVIGWVTLLGLLPPFVLNRIEKWANLGSLRMRNRFPDFRLPKWAAGTKNDGYRKNPILEGLLWSTVLYCLFWNLNNTPGSLVGMPQRMQWIGQLLRIDQYWGMFAPQVFKDDGWYIFEGRTADGKLINIRENGVPVS
;
A
#
# COMPACT_ATOMS: atom_id res chain seq x y z
N MET A 1 6.03 13.82 -20.29
CA MET A 1 6.01 15.02 -19.42
C MET A 1 4.60 15.44 -19.00
N LEU A 2 3.67 15.71 -19.92
CA LEU A 2 2.30 16.15 -19.57
C LEU A 2 1.55 15.21 -18.61
N LEU A 3 1.62 13.89 -18.85
CA LEU A 3 0.99 12.89 -17.97
C LEU A 3 1.52 12.96 -16.53
N PHE A 4 2.83 13.13 -16.35
CA PHE A 4 3.46 13.26 -15.03
C PHE A 4 3.02 14.55 -14.33
N LEU A 5 2.95 15.67 -15.05
CA LEU A 5 2.47 16.94 -14.50
C LEU A 5 0.99 16.85 -14.08
N ALA A 6 0.15 16.20 -14.89
CA ALA A 6 -1.25 15.97 -14.54
C ALA A 6 -1.39 15.06 -13.30
N ALA A 7 -0.60 13.99 -13.24
CA ALA A 7 -0.58 13.08 -12.08
C ALA A 7 -0.12 13.81 -10.82
N ALA A 8 0.95 14.59 -10.90
CA ALA A 8 1.47 15.39 -9.80
C ALA A 8 0.45 16.44 -9.33
N ALA A 9 -0.19 17.16 -10.25
CA ALA A 9 -1.23 18.13 -9.92
C ALA A 9 -2.43 17.46 -9.22
N SER A 10 -2.86 16.29 -9.70
CA SER A 10 -3.93 15.51 -9.07
C SER A 10 -3.54 15.00 -7.68
N ALA A 11 -2.31 14.51 -7.52
CA ALA A 11 -1.79 14.04 -6.24
C ALA A 11 -1.68 15.19 -5.22
N LEU A 12 -1.20 16.37 -5.63
CA LEU A 12 -1.16 17.57 -4.79
C LEU A 12 -2.57 18.02 -4.41
N ALA A 13 -3.51 18.04 -5.37
CA ALA A 13 -4.90 18.33 -5.08
C ALA A 13 -5.48 17.36 -4.02
N LEU A 14 -5.17 16.07 -4.13
CA LEU A 14 -5.60 15.08 -3.14
C LEU A 14 -4.92 15.28 -1.79
N ALA A 15 -3.61 15.58 -1.76
CA ALA A 15 -2.84 15.81 -0.53
C ALA A 15 -3.35 17.01 0.27
N PHE A 16 -3.73 18.10 -0.41
CA PHE A 16 -4.39 19.26 0.23
C PHE A 16 -5.89 19.04 0.47
N GLY A 17 -6.45 17.94 -0.02
CA GLY A 17 -7.88 17.64 0.07
C GLY A 17 -8.76 18.63 -0.69
N TRP A 18 -8.27 19.11 -1.84
CA TRP A 18 -8.99 19.95 -2.79
C TRP A 18 -9.74 19.10 -3.81
N ARG A 19 -11.07 19.22 -3.85
CA ARG A 19 -11.95 18.39 -4.70
C ARG A 19 -11.64 16.90 -4.53
N THR A 20 -11.52 16.48 -3.27
CA THR A 20 -10.96 15.20 -2.81
C THR A 20 -11.48 14.02 -3.63
N LYS A 21 -12.79 13.92 -3.88
CA LYS A 21 -13.38 12.81 -4.65
C LYS A 21 -12.93 12.78 -6.10
N LEU A 22 -12.89 13.93 -6.76
CA LEU A 22 -12.39 14.04 -8.14
C LEU A 22 -10.89 13.81 -8.17
N ALA A 23 -10.13 14.39 -7.23
CA ALA A 23 -8.69 14.19 -7.12
C ALA A 23 -8.34 12.73 -6.84
N SER A 24 -9.11 11.99 -6.04
CA SER A 24 -8.94 10.55 -5.85
C SER A 24 -9.15 9.79 -7.16
N PHE A 25 -10.24 10.08 -7.89
CA PHE A 25 -10.53 9.43 -9.17
C PHE A 25 -9.45 9.73 -10.23
N LEU A 26 -9.06 11.00 -10.37
CA LEU A 26 -8.02 11.42 -11.31
C LEU A 26 -6.66 10.82 -10.93
N SER A 27 -6.31 10.79 -9.64
CA SER A 27 -5.05 10.18 -9.20
C SER A 27 -5.05 8.69 -9.50
N TRP A 28 -6.18 8.00 -9.27
CA TRP A 28 -6.33 6.58 -9.59
C TRP A 28 -6.17 6.31 -11.09
N ILE A 29 -6.90 7.00 -11.97
CA ILE A 29 -6.82 6.74 -13.41
C ILE A 29 -5.44 7.13 -14.00
N LEU A 30 -4.84 8.22 -13.52
CA LEU A 30 -3.52 8.67 -13.97
C LEU A 30 -2.41 7.73 -13.52
N ILE A 31 -2.50 7.18 -12.30
CA ILE A 31 -1.51 6.20 -11.84
C ILE A 31 -1.67 4.85 -12.55
N LEU A 32 -2.90 4.41 -12.87
CA LEU A 32 -3.11 3.25 -13.74
C LEU A 32 -2.45 3.45 -15.11
N SER A 33 -2.64 4.63 -15.68
CA SER A 33 -2.06 5.04 -16.95
C SER A 33 -0.52 5.01 -16.92
N LEU A 34 0.09 5.52 -15.85
CA LEU A 34 1.56 5.53 -15.68
C LEU A 34 2.12 4.12 -15.47
N HIS A 35 1.47 3.34 -14.61
CA HIS A 35 1.95 2.00 -14.26
C HIS A 35 1.81 1.02 -15.42
N ASN A 36 0.71 1.08 -16.18
CA ASN A 36 0.54 0.23 -17.37
C ASN A 36 1.55 0.54 -18.49
N ARG A 37 2.20 1.71 -18.48
CA ARG A 37 3.27 2.05 -19.42
C ARG A 37 4.64 1.55 -18.98
N ASN A 38 4.84 1.30 -17.69
CA ASN A 38 6.14 0.92 -17.15
C ASN A 38 6.00 -0.26 -16.17
N PRO A 39 5.48 -1.42 -16.60
CA PRO A 39 5.23 -2.54 -15.70
C PRO A 39 6.49 -3.09 -15.02
N PHE A 40 7.66 -2.99 -15.68
CA PHE A 40 8.93 -3.55 -15.20
C PHE A 40 9.59 -2.79 -14.04
N VAL A 41 9.15 -1.55 -13.76
CA VAL A 41 9.69 -0.76 -12.64
C VAL A 41 8.77 -0.77 -11.42
N LEU A 42 7.64 -1.46 -11.52
CA LEU A 42 6.64 -1.52 -10.46
C LEU A 42 7.02 -2.53 -9.40
N GLN A 43 6.46 -2.31 -8.22
CA GLN A 43 6.59 -3.17 -7.06
C GLN A 43 5.23 -3.38 -6.36
N GLY A 44 5.19 -4.26 -5.35
CA GLY A 44 3.95 -4.53 -4.60
C GLY A 44 3.30 -3.29 -3.97
N GLY A 45 4.07 -2.24 -3.65
CA GLY A 45 3.54 -1.00 -3.09
C GLY A 45 2.72 -0.20 -4.09
N ASP A 46 3.04 -0.32 -5.37
CA ASP A 46 2.28 0.31 -6.45
C ASP A 46 0.90 -0.34 -6.59
N ASP A 47 0.80 -1.66 -6.38
CA ASP A 47 -0.50 -2.36 -6.30
C ASP A 47 -1.30 -1.89 -5.08
N LEU A 48 -0.66 -1.83 -3.91
CA LEU A 48 -1.30 -1.31 -2.69
C LEU A 48 -1.80 0.12 -2.88
N LEU A 49 -1.01 1.01 -3.47
CA LEU A 49 -1.39 2.41 -3.72
C LEU A 49 -2.59 2.52 -4.66
N ARG A 50 -2.60 1.76 -5.76
CA ARG A 50 -3.72 1.75 -6.72
C ARG A 50 -5.02 1.30 -6.07
N ILE A 51 -4.98 0.25 -5.28
CA ILE A 51 -6.20 -0.32 -4.66
C ILE A 51 -6.63 0.52 -3.45
N MET A 52 -5.68 1.12 -2.73
CA MET A 52 -5.97 2.11 -1.70
C MET A 52 -6.70 3.32 -2.28
N LEU A 53 -6.20 3.87 -3.40
CA LEU A 53 -6.85 4.98 -4.11
C LEU A 53 -8.25 4.57 -4.61
N PHE A 54 -8.41 3.32 -5.08
CA PHE A 54 -9.70 2.78 -5.51
C PHE A 54 -10.74 2.86 -4.39
N TYR A 55 -10.46 2.26 -3.22
CA TYR A 55 -11.38 2.34 -2.07
C TYR A 55 -11.53 3.78 -1.56
N GLY A 56 -10.44 4.56 -1.60
CA GLY A 56 -10.38 5.97 -1.30
C GLY A 56 -11.41 6.84 -2.03
N MET A 57 -11.68 6.54 -3.31
CA MET A 57 -12.73 7.21 -4.09
C MET A 57 -14.10 7.14 -3.40
N PHE A 58 -14.37 6.09 -2.63
CA PHE A 58 -15.63 5.86 -1.94
C PHE A 58 -15.56 6.26 -0.47
N LEU A 59 -14.36 6.26 0.13
CA LEU A 59 -14.15 6.68 1.50
C LEU A 59 -14.33 8.20 1.73
N PRO A 60 -14.87 8.62 2.89
CA PRO A 60 -15.08 10.02 3.24
C PRO A 60 -13.79 10.72 3.74
N TRP A 61 -12.63 10.40 3.16
CA TRP A 61 -11.33 10.88 3.65
C TRP A 61 -11.05 12.38 3.43
N GLY A 62 -11.97 13.09 2.76
CA GLY A 62 -11.95 14.55 2.62
C GLY A 62 -12.83 15.31 3.62
N LYS A 63 -13.22 14.72 4.75
CA LYS A 63 -14.17 15.35 5.70
C LYS A 63 -13.54 16.24 6.78
N ARG A 64 -12.27 16.03 7.14
CA ARG A 64 -11.70 16.62 8.37
C ARG A 64 -10.50 17.52 8.09
N TRP A 65 -9.41 16.96 7.57
CA TRP A 65 -8.16 17.67 7.28
C TRP A 65 -7.99 17.90 5.77
N SER A 66 -8.93 18.64 5.19
CA SER A 66 -8.99 18.91 3.76
C SER A 66 -9.50 20.33 3.49
N ALA A 67 -9.13 20.91 2.35
CA ALA A 67 -9.72 22.16 1.87
C ALA A 67 -11.26 22.02 1.69
N ASP A 68 -11.75 20.85 1.29
CA ASP A 68 -13.19 20.59 1.15
C ASP A 68 -13.95 20.60 2.49
N ALA A 69 -13.28 20.31 3.62
CA ALA A 69 -13.89 20.32 4.95
C ALA A 69 -14.24 21.75 5.41
N GLY A 70 -13.45 22.75 5.02
CA GLY A 70 -13.70 24.16 5.35
C GLY A 70 -15.05 24.67 4.84
N ASN A 71 -15.42 24.27 3.61
CA ASN A 71 -16.70 24.63 3.00
C ASN A 71 -17.90 23.99 3.72
N ARG A 72 -17.74 22.75 4.20
CA ARG A 72 -18.77 22.01 4.95
C ARG A 72 -18.92 22.49 6.39
N ALA A 73 -17.81 22.90 7.01
CA ALA A 73 -17.80 23.50 8.34
C ALA A 73 -18.59 24.83 8.35
N ALA A 74 -18.39 25.66 7.32
CA ALA A 74 -19.14 26.91 7.14
C ALA A 74 -20.66 26.69 6.97
N THR A 75 -21.08 25.47 6.60
CA THR A 75 -22.49 25.07 6.45
C THR A 75 -23.03 24.19 7.59
N ARG A 76 -22.32 24.08 8.74
CA ARG A 76 -22.69 23.25 9.91
C ARG A 76 -22.85 21.73 9.61
N GLN A 77 -22.29 21.24 8.51
CA GLN A 77 -22.45 19.83 8.07
C GLN A 77 -21.45 18.83 8.67
N LEU A 78 -20.69 19.21 9.70
CA LEU A 78 -19.70 18.32 10.34
C LEU A 78 -20.28 17.46 11.47
N SER A 79 -21.58 17.58 11.78
CA SER A 79 -22.26 16.93 12.91
C SER A 79 -22.56 15.42 12.70
N GLY A 80 -21.84 14.75 11.82
CA GLY A 80 -22.03 13.33 11.50
C GLY A 80 -21.20 12.38 12.38
N PRO A 81 -21.47 11.07 12.35
CA PRO A 81 -20.71 10.09 13.11
C PRO A 81 -19.21 10.09 12.75
N GLU A 82 -18.34 9.96 13.76
CA GLU A 82 -16.87 9.94 13.61
C GLU A 82 -16.36 8.66 12.92
N THR A 83 -17.20 7.64 12.78
CA THR A 83 -16.85 6.36 12.19
C THR A 83 -17.57 6.14 10.86
N TYR A 84 -16.88 5.46 9.94
CA TYR A 84 -17.45 5.01 8.68
C TYR A 84 -17.69 3.51 8.73
N THR A 85 -18.88 3.06 8.31
CA THR A 85 -19.19 1.65 8.11
C THR A 85 -19.72 1.47 6.69
N GLY A 86 -19.22 0.48 5.96
CA GLY A 86 -19.62 0.22 4.57
C GLY A 86 -18.57 -0.58 3.81
N ALA A 87 -18.93 -1.06 2.62
CA ALA A 87 -18.10 -1.94 1.79
C ALA A 87 -16.74 -1.32 1.46
N ALA A 88 -16.67 -0.01 1.21
CA ALA A 88 -15.39 0.68 0.95
C ALA A 88 -14.44 0.63 2.16
N GLY A 89 -14.97 0.72 3.38
CA GLY A 89 -14.18 0.64 4.62
C GLY A 89 -13.73 -0.78 4.90
N ALA A 90 -14.63 -1.75 4.69
CA ALA A 90 -14.30 -3.17 4.76
C ALA A 90 -13.23 -3.54 3.72
N GLY A 91 -13.36 -3.07 2.47
CA GLY A 91 -12.40 -3.30 1.40
C GLY A 91 -11.03 -2.68 1.67
N TYR A 92 -10.98 -1.50 2.27
CA TYR A 92 -9.73 -0.89 2.72
C TYR A 92 -9.04 -1.71 3.83
N ILE A 93 -9.81 -2.16 4.84
CA ILE A 93 -9.29 -3.01 5.92
C ILE A 93 -8.83 -4.36 5.37
N LEU A 94 -9.63 -4.98 4.51
CA LEU A 94 -9.34 -6.28 3.90
C LEU A 94 -8.20 -6.21 2.89
N LEU A 95 -7.99 -5.09 2.21
CA LEU A 95 -6.78 -4.85 1.41
C LEU A 95 -5.53 -4.93 2.30
N ILE A 96 -5.51 -4.17 3.39
CA ILE A 96 -4.38 -4.15 4.32
C ILE A 96 -4.19 -5.52 4.95
N PHE A 97 -5.27 -6.20 5.33
CA PHE A 97 -5.22 -7.58 5.80
C PHE A 97 -4.56 -8.49 4.76
N SER A 98 -5.02 -8.42 3.50
CA SER A 98 -4.56 -9.28 2.43
C SER A 98 -3.08 -9.13 2.13
N VAL A 99 -2.56 -7.90 2.15
CA VAL A 99 -1.14 -7.61 1.87
C VAL A 99 -0.22 -8.47 2.73
N TYR A 100 -0.51 -8.61 4.02
CA TYR A 100 0.39 -9.33 4.94
C TYR A 100 -0.03 -10.78 5.12
N PHE A 101 -1.33 -11.05 5.28
CA PHE A 101 -1.82 -12.40 5.52
C PHE A 101 -1.49 -13.34 4.35
N PHE A 102 -1.79 -12.92 3.11
CA PHE A 102 -1.47 -13.74 1.94
C PHE A 102 0.04 -13.72 1.63
N SER A 103 0.78 -12.67 1.98
CA SER A 103 2.24 -12.69 1.86
C SER A 103 2.87 -13.80 2.72
N ALA A 104 2.43 -13.93 3.97
CA ALA A 104 2.87 -15.01 4.85
C ALA A 104 2.51 -16.39 4.28
N LEU A 105 1.28 -16.58 3.77
CA LEU A 105 0.87 -17.85 3.16
C LEU A 105 1.66 -18.22 1.90
N MET A 106 2.18 -17.23 1.18
CA MET A 106 3.00 -17.46 -0.01
C MET A 106 4.45 -17.83 0.35
N LYS A 107 4.94 -17.48 1.55
CA LYS A 107 6.29 -17.78 2.04
C LYS A 107 6.41 -19.21 2.55
N THR A 108 6.47 -20.16 1.61
CA THR A 108 6.47 -21.60 1.87
C THR A 108 7.85 -22.26 1.82
N GLY A 109 8.89 -21.53 1.41
CA GLY A 109 10.27 -22.02 1.34
C GLY A 109 10.84 -22.47 2.69
N SER A 110 11.86 -23.33 2.67
CA SER A 110 12.52 -23.80 3.89
C SER A 110 13.21 -22.66 4.64
N ASP A 111 13.73 -21.70 3.90
CA ASP A 111 14.30 -20.43 4.38
C ASP A 111 13.32 -19.60 5.21
N TRP A 112 12.01 -19.71 4.96
CA TRP A 112 10.97 -19.07 5.77
C TRP A 112 10.43 -19.93 6.91
N THR A 113 10.31 -21.24 6.69
CA THR A 113 9.46 -22.11 7.54
C THR A 113 10.23 -23.07 8.45
N THR A 114 11.44 -23.46 8.06
CA THR A 114 12.21 -24.51 8.74
C THR A 114 13.58 -24.01 9.17
N ASP A 115 14.34 -23.46 8.23
CA ASP A 115 15.69 -22.96 8.43
C ASP A 115 15.67 -21.55 9.04
N TYR A 116 14.63 -20.77 8.72
CA TYR A 116 14.46 -19.36 9.10
C TYR A 116 15.63 -18.46 8.65
N SER A 117 16.24 -18.77 7.51
CA SER A 117 17.38 -18.04 6.93
C SER A 117 16.98 -16.96 5.90
N ALA A 118 15.69 -16.74 5.66
CA ALA A 118 15.18 -15.84 4.62
C ALA A 118 15.71 -14.40 4.73
N LEU A 119 15.68 -13.77 5.91
CA LEU A 119 16.21 -12.41 6.04
C LEU A 119 17.73 -12.35 5.88
N TYR A 120 18.45 -13.42 6.24
CA TYR A 120 19.88 -13.52 5.98
C TYR A 120 20.19 -13.48 4.49
N TYR A 121 19.45 -14.25 3.69
CA TYR A 121 19.57 -14.18 2.23
C TYR A 121 19.10 -12.84 1.67
N ALA A 122 18.04 -12.25 2.22
CA ALA A 122 17.54 -10.96 1.73
C ALA A 122 18.58 -9.84 1.91
N VAL A 123 19.26 -9.78 3.07
CA VAL A 123 20.31 -8.77 3.32
C VAL A 123 21.66 -9.12 2.70
N SER A 124 21.84 -10.35 2.19
CA SER A 124 23.04 -10.72 1.43
C SER A 124 23.02 -10.24 -0.02
N LEU A 125 21.85 -9.83 -0.52
CA LEU A 125 21.69 -9.29 -1.87
C LEU A 125 22.18 -7.83 -1.91
N ASP A 126 23.35 -7.62 -2.50
CA ASP A 126 24.00 -6.31 -2.60
C ASP A 126 23.16 -5.27 -3.33
N GLN A 127 22.32 -5.68 -4.28
CA GLN A 127 21.43 -4.76 -5.03
C GLN A 127 20.37 -4.09 -4.14
N ILE A 128 19.98 -4.73 -3.03
CA ILE A 128 18.89 -4.25 -2.17
C ILE A 128 19.32 -4.00 -0.72
N ALA A 129 20.47 -4.50 -0.28
CA ALA A 129 20.94 -4.30 1.09
C ALA A 129 21.31 -2.83 1.36
N LEU A 130 20.67 -2.22 2.37
CA LEU A 130 21.00 -0.89 2.87
C LEU A 130 22.07 -0.96 3.97
N PRO A 131 22.67 0.18 4.39
CA PRO A 131 23.74 0.18 5.40
C PRO A 131 23.41 -0.57 6.69
N LEU A 132 22.17 -0.47 7.22
CA LEU A 132 21.77 -1.24 8.40
C LEU A 132 21.66 -2.74 8.07
N GLY A 133 21.18 -3.11 6.88
CA GLY A 133 21.13 -4.50 6.43
C GLY A 133 22.53 -5.12 6.39
N LYS A 134 23.51 -4.39 5.85
CA LYS A 134 24.92 -4.80 5.84
C LYS A 134 25.52 -4.91 7.25
N LEU A 135 25.09 -4.05 8.18
CA LEU A 135 25.48 -4.13 9.59
C LEU A 135 24.86 -5.35 10.29
N LEU A 136 23.63 -5.75 9.91
CA LEU A 136 22.96 -6.93 10.45
C LEU A 136 23.50 -8.23 9.85
N TYR A 137 24.00 -8.22 8.62
CA TYR A 137 24.42 -9.41 7.87
C TYR A 137 25.36 -10.37 8.63
N PRO A 138 26.39 -9.91 9.36
CA PRO A 138 27.25 -10.81 10.16
C PRO A 138 26.53 -11.51 11.32
N HIS A 139 25.37 -11.03 11.74
CA HIS A 139 24.62 -11.53 12.89
C HIS A 139 23.55 -12.55 12.46
N TYR A 140 23.99 -13.71 11.99
CA TYR A 140 23.11 -14.78 11.48
C TYR A 140 21.96 -15.15 12.43
N GLU A 141 22.24 -15.43 13.70
CA GLU A 141 21.19 -15.83 14.66
C GLU A 141 20.15 -14.73 14.90
N LEU A 142 20.56 -13.45 14.85
CA LEU A 142 19.63 -12.33 14.93
C LEU A 142 18.69 -12.32 13.72
N LEU A 143 19.23 -12.45 12.50
CA LEU A 143 18.45 -12.50 11.27
C LEU A 143 17.53 -13.72 11.22
N ARG A 144 17.95 -14.83 11.82
CA ARG A 144 17.15 -16.04 11.97
C ARG A 144 15.93 -15.82 12.86
N VAL A 145 16.13 -15.22 14.03
CA VAL A 145 15.03 -14.85 14.94
C VAL A 145 14.11 -13.81 14.29
N LEU A 146 14.67 -12.80 13.61
CA LEU A 146 13.88 -11.80 12.90
C LEU A 146 13.07 -12.39 11.75
N THR A 147 13.57 -13.42 11.07
CA THR A 147 12.83 -14.16 10.03
C THR A 147 11.60 -14.83 10.63
N PHE A 148 11.77 -15.57 11.74
CA PHE A 148 10.66 -16.18 12.47
C PHE A 148 9.63 -15.14 12.93
N ILE A 149 10.08 -14.03 13.52
CA ILE A 149 9.19 -12.95 13.97
C ILE A 149 8.44 -12.33 12.79
N THR A 150 9.12 -12.07 11.69
CA THR A 150 8.52 -11.44 10.49
C THR A 150 7.41 -12.32 9.93
N TRP A 151 7.65 -13.62 9.78
CA TRP A 151 6.66 -14.55 9.25
C TRP A 151 5.40 -14.61 10.13
N TRP A 152 5.57 -14.77 11.45
CA TRP A 152 4.43 -14.79 12.38
C TRP A 152 3.74 -13.44 12.52
N ALA A 153 4.48 -12.32 12.45
CA ALA A 153 3.91 -10.99 12.47
C ALA A 153 3.02 -10.75 11.25
N GLU A 154 3.48 -11.11 10.05
CA GLU A 154 2.70 -11.01 8.82
C GLU A 154 1.44 -11.89 8.84
N LEU A 155 1.51 -13.08 9.46
CA LEU A 155 0.36 -13.97 9.57
C LEU A 155 -0.65 -13.51 10.64
N LEU A 156 -0.18 -13.18 11.84
CA LEU A 156 -1.05 -13.01 13.02
C LEU A 156 -1.50 -11.57 13.23
N LEU A 157 -0.66 -10.56 12.97
CA LEU A 157 -1.06 -9.18 13.21
C LEU A 157 -2.30 -8.80 12.40
N PRO A 158 -2.44 -9.14 11.10
CA PRO A 158 -3.63 -8.80 10.33
C PRO A 158 -4.94 -9.33 10.91
N ILE A 159 -4.90 -10.50 11.55
CA ILE A 159 -6.09 -11.12 12.18
C ILE A 159 -6.66 -10.19 13.27
N LEU A 160 -5.82 -9.42 13.94
CA LEU A 160 -6.23 -8.44 14.96
C LEU A 160 -7.18 -7.36 14.40
N LEU A 161 -7.11 -7.05 13.10
CA LEU A 161 -8.02 -6.12 12.44
C LEU A 161 -9.45 -6.64 12.33
N LEU A 162 -9.63 -7.96 12.30
CA LEU A 162 -10.91 -8.63 12.10
C LEU A 162 -11.59 -9.03 13.40
N LEU A 163 -10.89 -8.91 14.54
CA LEU A 163 -11.47 -9.23 15.84
C LEU A 163 -12.65 -8.30 16.15
N PRO A 164 -13.86 -8.84 16.44
CA PRO A 164 -15.07 -8.06 16.71
C PRO A 164 -15.06 -7.51 18.14
N THR A 165 -14.06 -6.69 18.46
CA THR A 165 -13.90 -6.10 19.79
C THR A 165 -14.31 -4.63 19.82
N LYS A 166 -14.79 -4.19 20.99
CA LYS A 166 -15.00 -2.76 21.29
C LYS A 166 -13.71 -2.03 21.64
N SER A 167 -12.65 -2.78 21.97
CA SER A 167 -11.35 -2.23 22.33
C SER A 167 -10.56 -1.84 21.09
N TYR A 168 -9.93 -0.67 21.12
CA TYR A 168 -8.97 -0.27 20.08
C TYR A 168 -7.62 -0.98 20.21
N LEU A 169 -7.38 -1.72 21.29
CA LEU A 169 -6.07 -2.33 21.58
C LEU A 169 -5.57 -3.25 20.46
N PRO A 170 -6.32 -4.25 19.94
CA PRO A 170 -5.82 -5.12 18.87
C PRO A 170 -5.44 -4.34 17.61
N ARG A 171 -6.24 -3.32 17.26
CA ARG A 171 -5.94 -2.43 16.13
C ARG A 171 -4.68 -1.62 16.36
N LEU A 172 -4.45 -1.11 17.57
CA LEU A 172 -3.23 -0.38 17.90
C LEU A 172 -2.00 -1.28 17.88
N VAL A 173 -2.11 -2.50 18.40
CA VAL A 173 -1.04 -3.51 18.33
C VAL A 173 -0.71 -3.82 16.87
N PHE A 174 -1.71 -4.01 16.00
CA PHE A 174 -1.50 -4.13 14.56
C PHE A 174 -0.76 -2.91 14.00
N ILE A 175 -1.27 -1.69 14.22
CA ILE A 175 -0.68 -0.47 13.64
C ILE A 175 0.78 -0.30 14.08
N VAL A 176 1.08 -0.46 15.37
CA VAL A 176 2.43 -0.31 15.90
C VAL A 176 3.33 -1.44 15.39
N GLY A 177 2.87 -2.69 15.43
CA GLY A 177 3.63 -3.83 14.94
C GLY A 177 3.99 -3.70 13.46
N MET A 178 3.02 -3.34 12.61
CA MET A 178 3.27 -3.13 11.19
C MET A 178 4.14 -1.90 10.92
N ALA A 179 3.99 -0.82 11.69
CA ALA A 179 4.84 0.35 11.56
C ALA A 179 6.32 0.03 11.89
N LEU A 180 6.56 -0.77 12.93
CA LEU A 180 7.89 -1.25 13.30
C LEU A 180 8.46 -2.22 12.27
N LEU A 181 7.65 -3.12 11.72
CA LEU A 181 8.07 -3.99 10.63
C LEU A 181 8.53 -3.18 9.41
N HIS A 182 7.74 -2.19 8.98
CA HIS A 182 8.11 -1.27 7.89
C HIS A 182 9.35 -0.44 8.21
N LEU A 183 9.53 -0.02 9.46
CA LEU A 183 10.76 0.67 9.89
C LEU A 183 11.97 -0.25 9.75
N GLY A 184 11.88 -1.49 10.22
CA GLY A 184 12.94 -2.49 10.12
C GLY A 184 13.31 -2.80 8.66
N ILE A 185 12.31 -2.99 7.80
CA ILE A 185 12.50 -3.22 6.36
C ILE A 185 13.13 -1.99 5.71
N SER A 186 12.56 -0.80 5.88
CA SER A 186 13.04 0.43 5.22
C SER A 186 14.45 0.85 5.64
N ALA A 187 14.88 0.47 6.85
CA ALA A 187 16.24 0.71 7.30
C ALA A 187 17.23 -0.32 6.75
N SER A 188 16.80 -1.57 6.53
CA SER A 188 17.71 -2.69 6.17
C SER A 188 17.70 -3.07 4.68
N LEU A 189 16.60 -2.88 3.97
CA LEU A 189 16.38 -3.29 2.58
C LEU A 189 15.74 -2.18 1.74
N TYR A 190 16.26 -2.00 0.54
CA TYR A 190 15.67 -1.14 -0.47
C TYR A 190 14.52 -1.87 -1.15
N VAL A 191 13.30 -1.59 -0.69
CA VAL A 191 12.04 -2.10 -1.25
C VAL A 191 11.22 -0.98 -1.90
N GLY A 192 11.90 0.06 -2.41
CA GLY A 192 11.28 1.25 -3.01
C GLY A 192 10.28 1.98 -2.09
N LEU A 193 9.12 2.38 -2.61
CA LEU A 193 8.11 3.15 -1.88
C LEU A 193 7.18 2.31 -0.99
N PHE A 194 7.37 0.98 -0.92
CA PHE A 194 6.47 0.06 -0.21
C PHE A 194 6.20 0.50 1.22
N PHE A 195 7.25 0.84 1.97
CA PHE A 195 7.15 1.19 3.38
C PHE A 195 6.42 2.53 3.61
N VAL A 196 6.65 3.53 2.74
CA VAL A 196 5.98 4.83 2.82
C VAL A 196 4.48 4.65 2.56
N ILE A 197 4.14 3.91 1.51
CA ILE A 197 2.76 3.58 1.16
C ILE A 197 2.12 2.77 2.30
N GLY A 198 2.87 1.81 2.87
CA GLY A 198 2.50 1.06 4.07
C GLY A 198 2.13 1.98 5.23
N TRP A 199 3.01 2.89 5.65
CA TRP A 199 2.71 3.84 6.73
C TRP A 199 1.50 4.73 6.41
N VAL A 200 1.38 5.24 5.18
CA VAL A 200 0.21 6.03 4.76
C VAL A 200 -1.08 5.22 4.89
N THR A 201 -1.07 3.93 4.53
CA THR A 201 -2.26 3.08 4.69
C THR A 201 -2.63 2.86 6.15
N LEU A 202 -1.64 2.76 7.05
CA LEU A 202 -1.87 2.63 8.50
C LEU A 202 -2.52 3.87 9.12
N LEU A 203 -2.26 5.07 8.58
CA LEU A 203 -2.92 6.30 9.05
C LEU A 203 -4.45 6.22 8.94
N GLY A 204 -4.96 5.56 7.89
CA GLY A 204 -6.40 5.34 7.70
C GLY A 204 -7.04 4.42 8.75
N LEU A 205 -6.23 3.67 9.52
CA LEU A 205 -6.69 2.78 10.58
C LEU A 205 -6.63 3.42 11.98
N LEU A 206 -6.03 4.61 12.11
CA LEU A 206 -5.88 5.27 13.42
C LEU A 206 -7.23 5.45 14.12
N PRO A 207 -7.34 5.05 15.40
CA PRO A 207 -8.56 5.27 16.17
C PRO A 207 -8.92 6.76 16.32
N PRO A 208 -10.22 7.08 16.49
CA PRO A 208 -10.67 8.47 16.65
C PRO A 208 -9.96 9.23 17.77
N PHE A 209 -9.68 8.59 18.91
CA PHE A 209 -9.02 9.26 20.03
C PHE A 209 -7.59 9.72 19.69
N VAL A 210 -6.86 8.99 18.83
CA VAL A 210 -5.52 9.37 18.37
C VAL A 210 -5.63 10.58 17.45
N LEU A 211 -6.52 10.52 16.46
CA LEU A 211 -6.77 11.62 15.52
C LEU A 211 -7.26 12.89 16.24
N ASN A 212 -8.15 12.75 17.23
CA ASN A 212 -8.64 13.86 18.05
C ASN A 212 -7.52 14.50 18.88
N ARG A 213 -6.55 13.71 19.35
CA ARG A 213 -5.37 14.23 20.07
C ARG A 213 -4.42 14.97 19.13
N ILE A 214 -4.16 14.42 17.94
CA ILE A 214 -3.36 15.07 16.90
C ILE A 214 -3.99 16.41 16.50
N GLU A 215 -5.31 16.46 16.28
CA GLU A 215 -6.02 17.69 15.91
C GLU A 215 -5.85 18.79 16.98
N LYS A 216 -5.96 18.43 18.27
CA LYS A 216 -5.75 19.35 19.38
C LYS A 216 -4.30 19.82 19.47
N TRP A 217 -3.35 18.90 19.39
CA TRP A 217 -1.92 19.19 19.53
C TRP A 217 -1.40 20.08 18.40
N ALA A 218 -1.74 19.77 17.14
CA ALA A 218 -1.28 20.52 15.98
C ALA A 218 -2.18 21.75 15.66
N ASN A 219 -3.14 22.09 16.54
CA ASN A 219 -4.08 23.20 16.36
C ASN A 219 -4.77 23.22 14.98
N LEU A 220 -4.99 22.04 14.39
CA LEU A 220 -5.46 21.88 13.00
C LEU A 220 -6.91 22.36 12.80
N GLY A 221 -7.66 22.54 13.89
CA GLY A 221 -9.00 23.12 13.85
C GLY A 221 -9.02 24.53 13.26
N SER A 222 -7.90 25.27 13.36
CA SER A 222 -7.73 26.63 12.84
C SER A 222 -7.26 26.70 11.37
N LEU A 223 -6.62 25.65 10.86
CA LEU A 223 -6.06 25.59 9.49
C LEU A 223 -7.10 25.28 8.40
N ARG A 224 -8.39 25.47 8.69
CA ARG A 224 -9.48 25.26 7.72
C ARG A 224 -9.43 26.35 6.67
N MET A 225 -8.67 26.12 5.60
CA MET A 225 -8.66 27.01 4.43
C MET A 225 -10.07 27.09 3.86
N ARG A 226 -10.63 28.30 3.83
CA ARG A 226 -11.91 28.59 3.19
C ARG A 226 -11.70 28.58 1.69
N ASN A 227 -12.21 27.55 1.03
CA ASN A 227 -12.04 27.38 -0.41
C ASN A 227 -13.00 28.34 -1.13
N ARG A 228 -12.49 29.33 -1.87
CA ARG A 228 -13.30 30.36 -2.55
C ARG A 228 -13.89 29.90 -3.89
N PHE A 229 -13.62 28.66 -4.31
CA PHE A 229 -14.06 28.14 -5.60
C PHE A 229 -15.39 27.39 -5.51
N PRO A 230 -16.24 27.46 -6.55
CA PRO A 230 -17.50 26.73 -6.59
C PRO A 230 -17.29 25.21 -6.59
N ASP A 231 -18.11 24.50 -5.80
CA ASP A 231 -18.14 23.04 -5.72
C ASP A 231 -18.46 22.44 -7.10
N PHE A 232 -17.53 21.66 -7.66
CA PHE A 232 -17.83 20.80 -8.80
C PHE A 232 -18.64 19.60 -8.32
N ARG A 233 -19.91 19.54 -8.68
CA ARG A 233 -20.79 18.44 -8.29
C ARG A 233 -20.56 17.26 -9.22
N LEU A 234 -19.92 16.21 -8.71
CA LEU A 234 -19.96 14.89 -9.34
C LEU A 234 -21.44 14.45 -9.54
N PRO A 235 -21.72 13.55 -10.49
CA PRO A 235 -23.05 13.00 -10.69
C PRO A 235 -23.66 12.51 -9.37
N LYS A 236 -24.98 12.66 -9.16
CA LYS A 236 -25.67 12.33 -7.88
C LYS A 236 -25.42 10.90 -7.36
N TRP A 237 -25.01 9.97 -8.22
CA TRP A 237 -24.66 8.60 -7.85
C TRP A 237 -23.25 8.47 -7.24
N ALA A 238 -22.33 9.40 -7.55
CA ALA A 238 -20.97 9.50 -7.00
C ALA A 238 -20.84 10.57 -5.91
N ALA A 239 -21.65 11.63 -5.99
CA ALA A 239 -21.77 12.65 -4.96
C ALA A 239 -22.80 12.22 -3.91
N GLY A 240 -22.32 11.74 -2.76
CA GLY A 240 -23.16 11.56 -1.58
C GLY A 240 -23.98 12.83 -1.32
N THR A 241 -25.31 12.68 -1.32
CA THR A 241 -26.25 13.79 -1.28
C THR A 241 -26.22 14.54 0.05
N LYS A 242 -26.59 15.82 -0.01
CA LYS A 242 -26.60 16.79 1.10
C LYS A 242 -27.59 16.38 2.19
N ASN A 243 -27.13 15.58 3.15
CA ASN A 243 -27.52 15.58 4.57
C ASN A 243 -26.83 14.41 5.28
N ASP A 244 -25.60 14.65 5.76
CA ASP A 244 -24.99 14.22 7.03
C ASP A 244 -25.38 12.87 7.68
N GLY A 245 -25.60 11.83 6.88
CA GLY A 245 -25.72 10.45 7.31
C GLY A 245 -25.55 9.59 6.08
N TYR A 246 -24.55 8.70 6.07
CA TYR A 246 -24.18 7.88 4.90
C TYR A 246 -25.36 7.04 4.41
N ARG A 247 -26.21 7.61 3.54
CA ARG A 247 -27.21 6.83 2.82
C ARG A 247 -26.46 5.99 1.80
N LYS A 248 -26.20 4.75 2.21
CA LYS A 248 -25.58 3.72 1.40
C LYS A 248 -26.46 3.48 0.18
N ASN A 249 -25.94 3.76 -1.00
CA ASN A 249 -26.59 3.32 -2.23
C ASN A 249 -26.43 1.79 -2.28
N PRO A 250 -27.52 1.00 -2.19
CA PRO A 250 -27.42 -0.46 -2.08
C PRO A 250 -26.75 -1.08 -3.32
N ILE A 251 -26.94 -0.49 -4.50
CA ILE A 251 -26.30 -0.95 -5.74
C ILE A 251 -24.79 -0.75 -5.64
N LEU A 252 -24.36 0.44 -5.19
CA LEU A 252 -22.93 0.75 -5.03
C LEU A 252 -22.28 -0.12 -3.94
N GLU A 253 -22.94 -0.29 -2.79
CA GLU A 253 -22.45 -1.19 -1.74
C GLU A 253 -22.35 -2.63 -2.25
N GLY A 254 -23.34 -3.10 -3.01
CA GLY A 254 -23.30 -4.42 -3.65
C GLY A 254 -22.09 -4.58 -4.57
N LEU A 255 -21.87 -3.61 -5.45
CA LEU A 255 -20.70 -3.60 -6.35
C LEU A 255 -19.37 -3.59 -5.60
N LEU A 256 -19.27 -2.81 -4.52
CA LEU A 256 -18.07 -2.76 -3.70
C LEU A 256 -17.85 -4.06 -2.93
N TRP A 257 -18.90 -4.67 -2.37
CA TRP A 257 -18.79 -6.00 -1.76
C TRP A 257 -18.39 -7.07 -2.77
N SER A 258 -18.95 -7.05 -3.97
CA SER A 258 -18.52 -7.93 -5.06
C SER A 258 -17.04 -7.72 -5.40
N THR A 259 -16.57 -6.47 -5.40
CA THR A 259 -15.14 -6.14 -5.62
C THR A 259 -14.26 -6.69 -4.50
N VAL A 260 -14.68 -6.56 -3.25
CA VAL A 260 -13.97 -7.12 -2.07
C VAL A 260 -13.87 -8.64 -2.18
N LEU A 261 -15.00 -9.31 -2.45
CA LEU A 261 -15.04 -10.77 -2.62
C LEU A 261 -14.18 -11.24 -3.80
N TYR A 262 -14.22 -10.50 -4.91
CA TYR A 262 -13.36 -10.75 -6.07
C TYR A 262 -11.88 -10.66 -5.72
N CYS A 263 -11.47 -9.62 -4.98
CA CYS A 263 -10.09 -9.46 -4.53
C CYS A 263 -9.66 -10.59 -3.57
N LEU A 264 -10.53 -11.00 -2.64
CA LEU A 264 -10.24 -12.12 -1.75
C LEU A 264 -10.11 -13.44 -2.52
N PHE A 265 -11.00 -13.66 -3.49
CA PHE A 265 -10.91 -14.83 -4.37
C PHE A 265 -9.60 -14.82 -5.18
N TRP A 266 -9.18 -13.66 -5.70
CA TRP A 266 -7.91 -13.51 -6.41
C TRP A 266 -6.70 -13.88 -5.54
N ASN A 267 -6.68 -13.43 -4.28
CA ASN A 267 -5.59 -13.77 -3.35
C ASN A 267 -5.59 -15.26 -2.98
N LEU A 268 -6.76 -15.85 -2.74
CA LEU A 268 -6.90 -17.28 -2.51
C LEU A 268 -6.40 -18.09 -3.70
N ASN A 269 -6.71 -17.67 -4.93
CA ASN A 269 -6.17 -18.30 -6.13
C ASN A 269 -4.63 -18.27 -6.20
N ASN A 270 -4.01 -17.21 -5.71
CA ASN A 270 -2.54 -17.05 -5.77
C ASN A 270 -1.79 -17.72 -4.62
N THR A 271 -2.51 -18.29 -3.66
CA THR A 271 -1.91 -18.99 -2.52
C THR A 271 -1.40 -20.37 -2.96
N PRO A 272 -0.16 -20.77 -2.59
CA PRO A 272 0.35 -22.11 -2.90
C PRO A 272 -0.58 -23.22 -2.38
N GLY A 273 -0.87 -24.21 -3.22
CA GLY A 273 -1.78 -25.31 -2.86
C GLY A 273 -3.27 -24.94 -2.85
N SER A 274 -3.66 -23.79 -3.42
CA SER A 274 -5.06 -23.40 -3.51
C SER A 274 -5.90 -24.42 -4.28
N LEU A 275 -6.98 -24.86 -3.66
CA LEU A 275 -8.00 -25.71 -4.28
C LEU A 275 -8.98 -24.91 -5.14
N VAL A 276 -8.88 -23.57 -5.12
CA VAL A 276 -9.81 -22.67 -5.81
C VAL A 276 -9.09 -21.99 -6.96
N GLY A 277 -9.41 -22.37 -8.20
CA GLY A 277 -8.86 -21.74 -9.41
C GLY A 277 -9.78 -20.66 -9.95
N MET A 278 -9.31 -19.42 -10.05
CA MET A 278 -10.03 -18.34 -10.71
C MET A 278 -10.01 -18.52 -12.23
N PRO A 279 -11.15 -18.73 -12.89
CA PRO A 279 -11.21 -18.90 -14.34
C PRO A 279 -10.64 -17.67 -15.07
N GLN A 280 -9.91 -17.88 -16.16
CA GLN A 280 -9.31 -16.80 -16.96
C GLN A 280 -10.34 -15.77 -17.44
N ARG A 281 -11.58 -16.20 -17.72
CA ARG A 281 -12.70 -15.33 -18.10
C ARG A 281 -13.14 -14.35 -17.00
N MET A 282 -12.73 -14.56 -15.75
CA MET A 282 -12.98 -13.63 -14.65
C MET A 282 -11.80 -12.69 -14.41
N GLN A 283 -10.61 -13.02 -14.92
CA GLN A 283 -9.38 -12.27 -14.59
C GLN A 283 -9.29 -10.92 -15.31
N TRP A 284 -9.88 -10.80 -16.50
CA TRP A 284 -9.79 -9.58 -17.31
C TRP A 284 -10.32 -8.34 -16.60
N ILE A 285 -11.34 -8.47 -15.74
CA ILE A 285 -11.90 -7.35 -14.97
C ILE A 285 -10.83 -6.82 -14.00
N GLY A 286 -10.17 -7.73 -13.30
CA GLY A 286 -9.08 -7.41 -12.36
C GLY A 286 -7.95 -6.70 -13.06
N GLN A 287 -7.51 -7.23 -14.20
CA GLN A 287 -6.42 -6.67 -15.00
C GLN A 287 -6.78 -5.32 -15.64
N LEU A 288 -8.02 -5.15 -16.10
CA LEU A 288 -8.52 -3.91 -16.69
C LEU A 288 -8.56 -2.79 -15.67
N LEU A 289 -9.12 -3.07 -14.48
CA LEU A 289 -9.23 -2.10 -13.40
C LEU A 289 -7.96 -2.02 -12.54
N ARG A 290 -6.97 -2.87 -12.80
CA ARG A 290 -5.74 -2.99 -12.00
C ARG A 290 -6.02 -3.18 -10.50
N ILE A 291 -7.00 -4.03 -10.21
CA ILE A 291 -7.36 -4.51 -8.86
C ILE A 291 -6.89 -5.95 -8.63
N ASP A 292 -6.18 -6.54 -9.59
CA ASP A 292 -5.41 -7.78 -9.43
C ASP A 292 -4.39 -7.63 -8.30
N GLN A 293 -4.19 -8.69 -7.51
CA GLN A 293 -3.36 -8.66 -6.30
C GLN A 293 -2.37 -9.81 -6.26
N TYR A 294 -1.10 -9.52 -5.98
CA TYR A 294 -0.08 -10.53 -5.76
C TYR A 294 0.88 -10.05 -4.67
N TRP A 295 0.83 -10.69 -3.50
CA TRP A 295 1.58 -10.27 -2.31
C TRP A 295 2.81 -11.15 -2.02
N GLY A 296 3.40 -11.74 -3.07
CA GLY A 296 4.53 -12.67 -2.98
C GLY A 296 5.91 -12.03 -2.80
N MET A 297 6.01 -10.99 -1.96
CA MET A 297 7.29 -10.33 -1.68
C MET A 297 8.26 -11.31 -1.00
N PHE A 298 9.40 -11.58 -1.65
CA PHE A 298 10.39 -12.57 -1.20
C PHE A 298 9.83 -13.98 -1.02
N ALA A 299 8.87 -14.37 -1.87
CA ALA A 299 8.19 -15.66 -1.82
C ALA A 299 8.26 -16.40 -3.18
N PRO A 300 8.13 -17.73 -3.21
CA PRO A 300 7.99 -18.64 -2.07
C PRO A 300 9.29 -18.84 -1.29
N GLN A 301 10.43 -18.66 -1.95
CA GLN A 301 11.78 -18.61 -1.38
C GLN A 301 12.39 -17.24 -1.68
N VAL A 302 13.33 -16.81 -0.85
CA VAL A 302 14.13 -15.60 -1.08
C VAL A 302 15.16 -15.88 -2.17
N PHE A 303 15.43 -14.88 -3.02
CA PHE A 303 16.55 -14.95 -3.96
C PHE A 303 17.88 -15.07 -3.20
N LYS A 304 18.76 -15.95 -3.68
CA LYS A 304 20.09 -16.19 -3.08
C LYS A 304 21.22 -15.59 -3.89
N ASP A 305 20.92 -15.26 -5.14
CA ASP A 305 21.88 -14.77 -6.12
C ASP A 305 21.43 -13.39 -6.62
N ASP A 306 22.37 -12.47 -6.69
CA ASP A 306 22.28 -11.23 -7.46
C ASP A 306 23.59 -10.99 -8.22
N GLY A 307 23.63 -9.93 -9.02
CA GLY A 307 24.81 -9.61 -9.79
C GLY A 307 24.71 -8.30 -10.53
N TRP A 308 25.82 -7.82 -11.07
CA TRP A 308 25.84 -6.58 -11.84
C TRP A 308 26.07 -6.88 -13.32
N TYR A 309 25.40 -6.13 -14.20
CA TYR A 309 25.75 -6.16 -15.62
C TYR A 309 27.17 -5.59 -15.80
N ILE A 310 28.03 -6.41 -16.41
CA ILE A 310 29.37 -6.03 -16.83
C ILE A 310 29.28 -5.58 -18.29
N PHE A 311 29.72 -4.36 -18.58
CA PHE A 311 29.76 -3.83 -19.95
C PHE A 311 31.18 -4.04 -20.47
N GLU A 312 31.41 -5.17 -21.12
CA GLU A 312 32.74 -5.53 -21.62
C GLU A 312 33.13 -4.64 -22.81
N GLY A 313 34.27 -3.96 -22.69
CA GLY A 313 34.96 -3.27 -23.77
C GLY A 313 36.31 -3.93 -24.03
N ARG A 314 36.67 -4.07 -25.31
CA ARG A 314 38.00 -4.52 -25.72
C ARG A 314 38.79 -3.34 -26.25
N THR A 315 39.92 -3.09 -25.61
CA THR A 315 40.90 -2.08 -26.04
C THR A 315 41.67 -2.54 -27.28
N ALA A 316 42.35 -1.62 -27.97
CA ALA A 316 43.13 -1.94 -29.17
C ALA A 316 44.28 -2.92 -28.90
N ASP A 317 44.82 -2.91 -27.68
CA ASP A 317 45.81 -3.85 -27.13
C ASP A 317 45.20 -5.18 -26.65
N GLY A 318 43.89 -5.38 -26.82
CA GLY A 318 43.20 -6.64 -26.54
C GLY A 318 42.77 -6.83 -25.08
N LYS A 319 43.04 -5.88 -24.20
CA LYS A 319 42.64 -5.91 -22.78
C LYS A 319 41.13 -5.71 -22.64
N LEU A 320 40.50 -6.58 -21.86
CA LEU A 320 39.09 -6.49 -21.47
C LEU A 320 38.93 -5.52 -20.30
N ILE A 321 38.02 -4.56 -20.46
CA ILE A 321 37.72 -3.54 -19.46
C ILE A 321 36.21 -3.45 -19.23
N ASN A 322 35.80 -3.19 -17.99
CA ASN A 322 34.42 -2.87 -17.66
C ASN A 322 34.18 -1.38 -17.93
N ILE A 323 33.43 -1.08 -18.99
CA ILE A 323 33.16 0.28 -19.44
C ILE A 323 32.38 1.07 -18.36
N ARG A 324 31.54 0.40 -17.57
CA ARG A 324 30.72 1.04 -16.54
C ARG A 324 31.53 1.52 -15.34
N GLU A 325 32.63 0.85 -15.04
CA GLU A 325 33.49 1.16 -13.88
C GLU A 325 34.78 1.88 -14.31
N ASN A 326 34.66 2.86 -15.21
CA ASN A 326 35.80 3.67 -15.67
C ASN A 326 37.00 2.83 -16.20
N GLY A 327 36.74 1.66 -16.79
CA GLY A 327 37.76 0.85 -17.45
C GLY A 327 38.57 -0.07 -16.51
N VAL A 328 38.08 -0.35 -15.31
CA VAL A 328 38.65 -1.42 -14.44
C VAL A 328 38.65 -2.75 -15.22
N PRO A 329 39.70 -3.59 -15.10
CA PRO A 329 39.73 -4.89 -15.77
C PRO A 329 38.51 -5.74 -15.43
N VAL A 330 37.94 -6.43 -16.43
CA VAL A 330 36.94 -7.48 -16.17
C VAL A 330 37.71 -8.66 -15.57
N SER A 331 37.72 -8.78 -14.24
CA SER A 331 38.39 -9.88 -13.52
C SER A 331 37.59 -11.16 -13.58
#